data_AF-A0A6V8L3N6-F1
#
_entry.id   AF-A0A6V8L3N6-F1
#
_cell.length_a   1.000
_cell.length_b   1.000
_cell.length_c   1.000
_cell.angle_alpha   90.00
_cell.angle_beta   90.00
_cell.angle_gamma   90.00
#
_symmetry.space_group_name_H-M   'P 1'
#
loop_
_entity.id
_entity.type
_entity.pdbx_description
1 polymer ?
#
loop_
_entity_poly.entity_id
_entity_poly.type
_entity_poly.pdbx_seq_one_letter_code
_entity_poly.pdbx_strand_id
1 'polypeptide(L)'
;MDHSAHGQHGYIHNKDDYLKRLRRIEGQARGLQRMVEEEKYCIDILTQVSAMTKALQSVALGLLDEHLSHCVVQAAASGGTEADEKVREASEAIARLVRS
;
A
#
# COMPACT_ATOMS: atom_id res chain seq x y z
N MET A 1 -3.58 -19.26 -29.54
CA MET A 1 -4.29 -18.87 -28.31
C MET A 1 -3.36 -19.21 -27.17
N ASP A 2 -2.53 -18.24 -26.76
CA ASP A 2 -1.53 -18.39 -25.70
C ASP A 2 -2.18 -18.03 -24.36
N HIS A 3 -2.21 -18.98 -23.43
CA HIS A 3 -2.68 -18.76 -22.06
C HIS A 3 -1.46 -18.49 -21.19
N SER A 4 -1.17 -17.20 -20.98
CA SER A 4 -0.14 -16.74 -20.04
C SER A 4 -0.46 -17.24 -18.63
N ALA A 5 0.48 -18.00 -18.08
CA ALA A 5 0.45 -18.51 -16.72
C ALA A 5 0.71 -17.39 -15.71
N HIS A 6 -0.35 -16.84 -15.11
CA HIS A 6 -0.27 -16.03 -13.89
C HIS A 6 -0.57 -16.92 -12.68
N GLY A 7 0.47 -17.59 -12.17
CA GLY A 7 0.39 -18.39 -10.94
C GLY A 7 0.41 -17.51 -9.69
N GLN A 8 -0.77 -17.34 -9.08
CA GLN A 8 -1.02 -17.00 -7.67
C GLN A 8 -0.43 -15.68 -7.12
N HIS A 9 -1.09 -14.56 -7.44
CA HIS A 9 -1.04 -13.40 -6.53
C HIS A 9 -1.93 -13.71 -5.33
N GLY A 10 -1.37 -13.69 -4.13
CA GLY A 10 -2.11 -13.83 -2.87
C GLY A 10 -3.34 -12.93 -2.92
N TYR A 11 -4.52 -13.51 -2.71
CA TYR A 11 -5.75 -12.75 -2.68
C TYR A 11 -5.57 -11.65 -1.64
N ILE A 12 -5.74 -10.39 -2.06
CA ILE A 12 -5.99 -9.32 -1.11
C ILE A 12 -7.34 -9.66 -0.46
N HIS A 13 -7.32 -10.33 0.67
CA HIS A 13 -8.48 -10.80 1.45
C HIS A 13 -9.42 -9.64 1.75
N ASN A 14 -8.88 -8.41 1.85
CA ASN A 14 -9.64 -7.18 2.12
C ASN A 14 -9.69 -6.21 0.95
N LYS A 15 -9.72 -6.72 -0.31
CA LYS A 15 -9.72 -5.89 -1.53
C LYS A 15 -10.71 -4.73 -1.48
N ASP A 16 -11.95 -4.98 -1.06
CA ASP A 16 -12.99 -3.95 -1.02
C ASP A 16 -12.66 -2.83 -0.02
N ASP A 17 -12.01 -3.14 1.09
CA ASP A 17 -11.64 -2.15 2.09
C ASP A 17 -10.46 -1.29 1.64
N TYR A 18 -9.48 -1.87 0.94
CA TYR A 18 -8.44 -1.08 0.28
C TYR A 18 -9.02 -0.18 -0.80
N LEU A 19 -9.94 -0.69 -1.62
CA LEU A 19 -10.62 0.14 -2.64
C LEU A 19 -11.40 1.29 -2.01
N LYS A 20 -12.11 1.06 -0.89
CA LYS A 20 -12.79 2.14 -0.14
C LYS A 20 -11.80 3.19 0.37
N ARG A 21 -10.66 2.78 0.93
CA ARG A 21 -9.61 3.69 1.42
C ARG A 21 -9.01 4.51 0.29
N LEU A 22 -8.68 3.86 -0.83
CA LEU A 22 -8.13 4.53 -2.02
C LEU A 22 -9.11 5.55 -2.62
N ARG A 23 -10.41 5.22 -2.72
CA ARG A 23 -11.44 6.19 -3.16
C ARG A 23 -11.54 7.41 -2.25
N ARG A 24 -11.35 7.22 -0.94
CA ARG A 24 -11.31 8.33 0.02
C ARG A 24 -10.08 9.22 -0.21
N ILE A 25 -8.91 8.63 -0.44
CA ILE A 25 -7.66 9.34 -0.75
C ILE A 25 -7.79 10.13 -2.06
N GLU A 26 -8.42 9.55 -3.09
CA GLU A 26 -8.73 10.24 -4.34
C GLU A 26 -9.60 11.48 -4.10
N GLY A 27 -10.59 11.38 -3.21
CA GLY A 27 -11.40 12.52 -2.76
C GLY A 27 -10.57 13.61 -2.05
N GLN A 28 -9.57 13.22 -1.25
CA GLN A 28 -8.64 14.16 -0.61
C GLN A 28 -7.78 14.88 -1.63
N ALA A 29 -7.26 14.17 -2.65
CA ALA A 29 -6.47 14.75 -3.73
C ALA A 29 -7.28 15.79 -4.52
N ARG A 30 -8.53 15.46 -4.88
CA ARG A 30 -9.45 16.45 -5.49
C ARG A 30 -9.72 17.64 -4.57
N GLY A 31 -9.79 17.41 -3.26
CA GLY A 31 -9.93 18.47 -2.27
C GLY A 31 -8.75 19.42 -2.26
N LEU A 32 -7.52 18.88 -2.27
CA LEU A 32 -6.29 19.68 -2.34
C LEU A 32 -6.21 20.52 -3.61
N GLN A 33 -6.59 19.97 -4.76
CA GLN A 33 -6.66 20.73 -6.02
C GLN A 33 -7.56 21.96 -5.89
N ARG A 34 -8.77 21.80 -5.35
CA ARG A 34 -9.69 22.93 -5.10
C ARG A 34 -9.12 23.93 -4.09
N MET A 35 -8.47 23.47 -3.03
CA MET A 35 -7.87 24.37 -2.05
C MET A 35 -6.77 25.25 -2.67
N VAL A 36 -5.99 24.71 -3.60
CA VAL A 36 -4.97 25.46 -4.34
C VAL A 36 -5.62 26.44 -5.32
N GLU A 37 -6.64 25.99 -6.06
CA GLU A 37 -7.39 26.83 -7.01
C GLU A 37 -8.11 28.00 -6.31
N GLU A 38 -8.62 27.77 -5.10
CA GLU A 38 -9.26 28.79 -4.25
C GLU A 38 -8.26 29.61 -3.41
N GLU A 39 -6.95 29.46 -3.64
CA GLU A 39 -5.87 30.16 -2.94
C GLU A 39 -6.01 30.10 -1.40
N LYS A 40 -6.39 28.93 -0.87
CA LYS A 40 -6.54 28.73 0.57
C LYS A 40 -5.23 28.93 1.32
N TYR A 41 -5.36 29.24 2.61
CA TYR A 41 -4.22 29.44 3.48
C TYR A 41 -3.28 28.24 3.47
N CYS A 42 -1.98 28.50 3.30
CA CYS A 42 -0.98 27.46 3.10
C CYS A 42 -0.96 26.42 4.22
N ILE A 43 -1.23 26.82 5.47
CA ILE A 43 -1.25 25.89 6.62
C ILE A 43 -2.42 24.89 6.51
N ASP A 44 -3.57 25.30 5.98
CA ASP A 44 -4.71 24.41 5.78
C ASP A 44 -4.41 23.38 4.67
N ILE A 45 -3.76 23.83 3.59
CA ILE A 45 -3.30 22.95 2.51
C ILE A 45 -2.30 21.93 3.06
N LEU A 46 -1.29 22.37 3.82
CA LEU A 46 -0.29 21.49 4.43
C LEU A 46 -0.91 20.50 5.43
N THR A 47 -1.93 20.92 6.17
CA THR A 47 -2.70 20.04 7.06
C THR A 47 -3.39 18.94 6.26
N GLN A 48 -4.01 19.30 5.14
CA GLN A 48 -4.71 18.34 4.30
C GLN A 48 -3.76 17.40 3.54
N VAL A 49 -2.60 17.89 3.09
CA VAL A 49 -1.50 17.06 2.57
C VAL A 49 -1.09 16.03 3.61
N SER A 50 -0.84 16.47 4.85
CA SER A 50 -0.46 15.58 5.95
C SER A 50 -1.53 14.51 6.23
N ALA A 51 -2.81 14.86 6.15
CA ALA A 51 -3.91 13.92 6.30
C ALA A 51 -3.96 12.88 5.17
N MET A 52 -3.68 13.28 3.94
CA MET A 52 -3.62 12.37 2.79
C MET A 52 -2.42 11.43 2.88
N THR A 53 -1.24 11.93 3.28
CA THR A 53 -0.04 11.11 3.50
C THR A 53 -0.28 10.04 4.55
N LYS A 54 -0.91 10.37 5.69
CA LYS A 54 -1.26 9.38 6.73
C LYS A 54 -2.22 8.31 6.21
N ALA A 55 -3.19 8.69 5.37
CA ALA A 55 -4.12 7.74 4.77
C ALA A 55 -3.39 6.76 3.82
N LEU A 56 -2.46 7.25 2.99
CA LEU A 56 -1.61 6.43 2.14
C LEU A 56 -0.73 5.48 2.96
N GLN A 57 -0.09 5.97 4.01
CA GLN A 57 0.70 5.15 4.93
C GLN A 57 -0.13 4.03 5.57
N SER A 58 -1.37 4.32 5.98
CA SER A 58 -2.26 3.30 6.53
C SER A 58 -2.61 2.20 5.51
N VAL A 59 -2.82 2.55 4.24
CA VAL A 59 -3.05 1.56 3.17
C VAL A 59 -1.81 0.69 2.97
N ALA A 60 -0.63 1.32 2.90
CA ALA A 60 0.62 0.62 2.68
C ALA A 60 0.97 -0.33 3.83
N LEU A 61 0.75 0.09 5.09
CA LEU A 61 0.93 -0.76 6.27
C LEU A 61 -0.04 -1.95 6.28
N GLY A 62 -1.30 -1.76 5.86
CA GLY A 62 -2.25 -2.86 5.75
C GLY A 62 -1.81 -3.90 4.73
N LEU A 63 -1.43 -3.45 3.52
CA LEU A 63 -0.95 -4.34 2.46
C LEU A 63 0.31 -5.09 2.90
N LEU A 64 1.16 -4.43 3.68
CA LEU A 64 2.33 -5.06 4.25
C LEU A 64 1.97 -6.15 5.26
N ASP A 65 1.10 -5.88 6.21
CA ASP A 65 0.68 -6.85 7.23
C ASP A 65 0.10 -8.12 6.59
N GLU A 66 -0.70 -7.94 5.54
CA GLU A 66 -1.24 -9.02 4.74
C GLU A 66 -0.15 -9.80 3.98
N HIS A 67 0.83 -9.10 3.40
CA HIS A 67 1.96 -9.75 2.74
C HIS A 67 2.83 -10.54 3.71
N LEU A 68 3.12 -10.00 4.90
CA LEU A 68 3.90 -10.70 5.93
C LEU A 68 3.16 -11.94 6.46
N SER A 69 1.88 -11.81 6.77
CA SER A 69 1.07 -12.92 7.30
C SER A 69 0.89 -14.05 6.29
N HIS A 70 0.87 -13.77 4.99
CA HIS A 70 0.66 -14.79 3.96
C HIS A 70 1.97 -15.32 3.38
N CYS A 71 2.89 -14.44 2.96
CA CYS A 71 4.10 -14.86 2.26
C CYS A 71 5.20 -15.33 3.22
N VAL A 72 5.40 -14.67 4.36
CA VAL A 72 6.49 -15.05 5.29
C VAL A 72 6.12 -16.29 6.09
N VAL A 73 4.86 -16.43 6.53
CA VAL A 73 4.42 -17.63 7.26
C VAL A 73 4.42 -18.86 6.37
N GLN A 74 3.98 -18.74 5.10
CA GLN A 74 4.05 -19.84 4.14
C GLN A 74 5.50 -20.16 3.77
N ALA A 75 6.34 -19.16 3.48
CA ALA A 75 7.76 -19.37 3.17
C ALA A 75 8.52 -20.04 4.33
N ALA A 76 8.27 -19.60 5.58
CA ALA A 76 8.86 -20.20 6.78
C ALA A 76 8.42 -21.65 6.98
N ALA A 77 7.21 -22.03 6.55
CA ALA A 77 6.73 -23.40 6.57
C ALA A 77 7.33 -24.27 5.44
N SER A 78 7.67 -23.67 4.29
CA SER A 78 8.25 -24.36 3.12
C SER A 78 9.77 -24.58 3.24
N GLY A 79 10.49 -23.66 3.89
CA GLY A 79 11.95 -23.72 4.09
C GLY A 79 12.78 -23.53 2.80
N GLY A 80 14.10 -23.43 2.96
CA GLY A 80 15.06 -23.37 1.85
C GLY A 80 15.31 -21.97 1.26
N THR A 81 16.15 -21.89 0.24
CA THR A 81 16.63 -20.64 -0.37
C THR A 81 15.53 -19.81 -1.04
N GLU A 82 14.47 -20.44 -1.53
CA GLU A 82 13.32 -19.75 -2.15
C GLU A 82 12.49 -18.99 -1.10
N ALA A 83 12.39 -19.52 0.11
CA ALA A 83 11.75 -18.84 1.23
C ALA A 83 12.51 -17.57 1.63
N ASP A 84 13.84 -17.67 1.75
CA ASP A 84 14.71 -16.54 2.10
C ASP A 84 14.63 -15.41 1.06
N GLU A 85 14.52 -15.75 -0.22
CA GLU A 85 14.42 -14.77 -1.30
C GLU A 85 13.08 -14.00 -1.26
N LYS A 86 11.97 -14.67 -0.97
CA LYS A 86 10.65 -14.04 -0.79
C LYS A 86 10.58 -13.15 0.45
N VAL A 87 11.21 -13.57 1.55
CA VAL A 87 11.32 -12.75 2.77
C VAL A 87 12.17 -11.49 2.51
N ARG A 88 13.24 -11.60 1.73
CA ARG A 88 14.08 -10.46 1.34
C ARG A 88 13.33 -9.45 0.48
N GLU A 89 12.60 -9.92 -0.54
CA GLU A 89 11.77 -9.07 -1.42
C GLU A 89 10.74 -8.27 -0.61
N ALA A 90 10.04 -8.94 0.32
CA ALA A 90 9.13 -8.31 1.27
C ALA A 90 9.84 -7.23 2.10
N SER A 91 10.98 -7.57 2.70
CA SER A 91 11.76 -6.68 3.57
C SER A 91 12.26 -5.44 2.84
N GLU A 92 12.65 -5.54 1.56
CA GLU A 92 13.05 -4.39 0.75
C GLU A 92 11.88 -3.45 0.43
N ALA A 93 10.70 -4.00 0.11
CA ALA A 93 9.50 -3.20 -0.11
C ALA A 93 9.12 -2.40 1.15
N ILE A 94 9.20 -3.04 2.34
CA ILE A 94 9.03 -2.37 3.64
C ILE A 94 10.02 -1.23 3.82
N ALA A 95 11.30 -1.50 3.55
CA ALA A 95 12.34 -0.53 3.76
C ALA A 95 12.15 0.72 2.89
N ARG A 96 11.60 0.57 1.68
CA ARG A 96 11.23 1.72 0.81
C ARG A 96 10.08 2.52 1.41
N LEU A 97 9.07 1.85 1.99
CA LEU A 97 7.91 2.49 2.61
C LEU A 97 8.26 3.27 3.89
N VAL A 98 9.17 2.75 4.71
CA VAL A 98 9.56 3.41 5.99
C VAL A 98 10.46 4.63 5.76
N ARG A 99 11.14 4.71 4.62
CA ARG A 99 12.05 5.82 4.28
C ARG A 99 11.37 7.02 3.60
N SER A 100 10.10 6.90 3.22
CA SER A 100 9.28 7.95 2.58
C SER A 100 8.40 8.69 3.56
#